data_AF-A0A6M1N2L7-F1
#
_entry.id   AF-A0A6M1N2L7-F1
#
_cell.length_a   1.000
_cell.length_b   1.000
_cell.length_c   1.000
_cell.angle_alpha   90.00
_cell.angle_beta   90.00
_cell.angle_gamma   90.00
#
_symmetry.space_group_name_H-M   'P 1'
#
loop_
_entity.id
_entity.type
_entity.pdbx_description
1 polymer ?
#
loop_
_entity_poly.entity_id
_entity_poly.type
_entity_poly.pdbx_seq_one_letter_code
_entity_poly.pdbx_strand_id
1 'polypeptide(L)'
;MRLIGLLIVLFSIYINMAHAQQKLSDGSEGGEFVANTNAILELASKSKGLLHARVALERTDLPAPLSTHVAGMMVFNTTPKNDVVVGIYYNDGSKWVLASGSADANASQVDYDNEASGLQSNSVQEAIDELWSKLDVEKTNIVETGVDYTAKMNDAVILGDASSGHVTITLPPATGNKGKKYTIKKEDTNEDGYVNVIGNIIGVPAGNLYTALPYSGWDLVSDGARWRIINKF
;
A
#
# COMPACT_ATOMS: atom_id res chain seq x y z
N MET A 1 -7.91 -83.54 33.33
CA MET A 1 -7.33 -82.33 33.96
C MET A 1 -6.14 -81.87 33.11
N ARG A 2 -6.34 -80.80 32.34
CA ARG A 2 -5.44 -79.65 32.30
C ARG A 2 -3.97 -79.97 31.97
N LEU A 3 -3.62 -80.10 30.69
CA LEU A 3 -2.26 -79.74 30.24
C LEU A 3 -2.17 -79.52 28.72
N ILE A 4 -2.99 -80.20 27.91
CA ILE A 4 -2.92 -80.10 26.44
C ILE A 4 -3.64 -78.86 25.89
N GLY A 5 -4.70 -78.38 26.55
CA GLY A 5 -5.35 -77.10 26.20
C GLY A 5 -4.56 -75.85 26.61
N LEU A 6 -3.57 -75.98 27.51
CA LEU A 6 -2.75 -74.84 27.97
C LEU A 6 -1.62 -74.52 26.98
N LEU A 7 -1.18 -75.50 26.18
CA LEU A 7 -0.08 -75.34 25.23
C LEU A 7 -0.50 -74.58 23.95
N ILE A 8 -1.77 -74.69 23.55
CA ILE A 8 -2.29 -73.99 22.36
C ILE A 8 -2.71 -72.55 22.68
N VAL A 9 -3.11 -72.27 23.93
CA VAL A 9 -3.49 -70.92 24.37
C VAL A 9 -2.26 -70.03 24.63
N LEU A 10 -1.10 -70.61 24.97
CA LEU A 10 0.17 -69.87 25.09
C LEU A 10 0.85 -69.56 23.73
N PHE A 11 0.36 -70.12 22.63
CA PHE A 11 0.84 -69.81 21.27
C PHE A 11 -0.12 -68.90 20.48
N SER A 12 -1.13 -68.32 21.14
CA SER A 12 -1.84 -67.15 20.60
C SER A 12 -1.02 -65.91 20.92
N ILE A 13 0.15 -65.80 20.27
CA ILE A 13 0.95 -64.58 20.25
C ILE A 13 0.06 -63.51 19.63
N TYR A 14 -0.47 -62.62 20.47
CA TYR A 14 -0.99 -61.33 20.06
C TYR A 14 0.15 -60.59 19.36
N ILE A 15 0.19 -60.67 18.02
CA ILE A 15 0.99 -59.77 17.21
C ILE A 15 0.27 -58.43 17.26
N ASN A 16 0.47 -57.68 18.35
CA ASN A 16 0.16 -56.25 18.33
C ASN A 16 1.08 -55.66 17.27
N MET A 17 0.50 -55.14 16.19
CA MET A 17 1.27 -54.34 15.24
C MET A 17 1.76 -53.11 15.99
N ALA A 18 3.02 -53.14 16.42
CA ALA A 18 3.67 -51.98 16.98
C ALA A 18 3.84 -50.95 15.85
N HIS A 19 3.03 -49.90 15.87
CA HIS A 19 3.28 -48.72 15.05
C HIS A 19 4.49 -48.00 15.66
N ALA A 20 5.68 -48.28 15.15
CA ALA A 20 6.87 -47.52 15.52
C ALA A 20 6.89 -46.21 14.73
N GLN A 21 6.72 -45.08 15.41
CA GLN A 21 7.06 -43.77 14.84
C GLN A 21 8.58 -43.69 14.64
N GLN A 22 9.00 -43.05 13.55
CA GLN A 22 10.41 -43.00 13.17
C GLN A 22 11.01 -41.63 13.52
N LYS A 23 11.82 -41.61 14.58
CA LYS A 23 12.74 -40.52 14.89
C LYS A 23 14.16 -40.93 14.51
N LEU A 24 14.82 -40.15 13.67
CA LEU A 24 16.25 -40.26 13.37
C LEU A 24 16.98 -39.17 14.14
N SER A 25 17.87 -39.58 15.02
CA SER A 25 18.59 -38.68 15.90
C SER A 25 20.06 -39.06 16.01
N ASP A 26 20.92 -38.06 16.21
CA ASP A 26 22.34 -38.24 16.53
C ASP A 26 22.66 -38.15 18.02
N GLY A 27 21.63 -38.10 18.87
CA GLY A 27 21.74 -38.05 20.33
C GLY A 27 22.13 -36.68 20.90
N SER A 28 22.27 -35.64 20.07
CA SER A 28 22.70 -34.31 20.53
C SER A 28 21.62 -33.52 21.27
N GLU A 29 20.35 -33.90 21.16
CA GLU A 29 19.24 -33.26 21.86
C GLU A 29 19.25 -33.48 23.38
N GLY A 30 19.79 -34.62 23.84
CA GLY A 30 19.70 -35.07 25.24
C GLY A 30 18.29 -35.52 25.64
N GLY A 31 18.18 -36.36 26.69
CA GLY A 31 16.89 -36.86 27.20
C GLY A 31 16.43 -38.18 26.56
N GLU A 32 15.16 -38.54 26.83
CA GLU A 32 14.55 -39.77 26.31
C GLU A 32 14.17 -39.64 24.82
N PHE A 33 14.28 -40.75 24.08
CA PHE A 33 13.90 -40.84 22.66
C PHE A 33 12.37 -40.88 22.48
N VAL A 34 11.72 -39.75 22.76
CA VAL A 34 10.28 -39.55 22.48
C VAL A 34 10.14 -38.97 21.08
N ALA A 35 9.44 -39.70 20.20
CA ALA A 35 9.12 -39.24 18.85
C ALA A 35 7.90 -38.32 18.86
N ASN A 36 7.86 -37.33 17.97
CA ASN A 36 6.71 -36.45 17.77
C ASN A 36 5.52 -37.24 17.21
N THR A 37 4.40 -37.25 17.94
CA THR A 37 3.22 -38.05 17.58
C THR A 37 2.53 -37.63 16.29
N ASN A 38 2.79 -36.40 15.80
CA ASN A 38 2.26 -35.88 14.55
C ASN A 38 3.23 -36.02 13.36
N ALA A 39 4.43 -36.59 13.58
CA ALA A 39 5.43 -36.75 12.53
C ALA A 39 5.56 -38.22 12.12
N ILE A 40 5.50 -38.48 10.81
CA ILE A 40 5.90 -39.79 10.25
C ILE A 40 7.44 -39.91 10.27
N LEU A 41 8.13 -38.79 10.05
CA LEU A 41 9.59 -38.68 10.07
C LEU A 41 10.02 -37.45 10.88
N GLU A 42 10.77 -37.69 11.95
CA GLU A 42 11.43 -36.63 12.71
C GLU A 42 12.95 -36.74 12.53
N LEU A 43 13.61 -35.64 12.14
CA LEU A 43 15.05 -35.51 12.15
C LEU A 43 15.44 -34.60 13.32
N ALA A 44 16.06 -35.17 14.35
CA ALA A 44 16.48 -34.42 15.53
C ALA A 44 18.00 -34.34 15.62
N SER A 45 18.54 -33.13 15.58
CA SER A 45 19.95 -32.82 15.85
C SER A 45 20.09 -31.35 16.21
N LYS A 46 21.02 -31.02 17.12
CA LYS A 46 21.43 -29.63 17.41
C LYS A 46 22.48 -29.08 16.44
N SER A 47 23.03 -29.93 15.57
CA SER A 47 24.19 -29.58 14.73
C SER A 47 24.13 -30.07 13.29
N LYS A 48 23.14 -30.90 12.93
CA LYS A 48 22.93 -31.44 11.59
C LYS A 48 21.52 -31.09 11.11
N GLY A 49 21.33 -31.12 9.80
CA GLY A 49 20.04 -30.88 9.16
C GLY A 49 19.76 -31.85 8.04
N LEU A 50 18.67 -31.59 7.31
CA LEU A 50 18.33 -32.32 6.10
C LEU A 50 19.13 -31.79 4.91
N LEU A 51 19.96 -32.65 4.31
CA LEU A 51 20.55 -32.37 3.01
C LEU A 51 19.58 -32.83 1.91
N HIS A 52 18.86 -31.87 1.31
CA HIS A 52 17.95 -32.14 0.19
C HIS A 52 18.68 -32.75 -1.02
N ALA A 53 17.94 -33.48 -1.85
CA ALA A 53 18.45 -33.95 -3.13
C ALA A 53 18.92 -32.75 -3.97
N ARG A 54 20.14 -32.84 -4.49
CA ARG A 54 20.74 -31.82 -5.36
C ARG A 54 20.29 -32.05 -6.79
N VAL A 55 19.54 -31.10 -7.32
CA VAL A 55 18.92 -31.19 -8.64
C VAL A 55 19.29 -29.94 -9.43
N ALA A 56 19.69 -30.07 -10.68
CA ALA A 56 19.88 -28.93 -11.57
C ALA A 56 18.54 -28.63 -12.26
N LEU A 57 17.74 -27.73 -11.67
CA LEU A 57 16.49 -27.28 -12.27
C LEU A 57 16.78 -26.39 -13.49
N GLU A 58 15.87 -26.39 -14.46
CA GLU A 58 16.04 -25.58 -15.66
C GLU A 58 15.17 -24.33 -15.69
N ARG A 59 13.93 -24.43 -15.23
CA ARG A 59 12.96 -23.34 -15.14
C ARG A 59 11.79 -23.76 -14.25
N THR A 60 11.02 -22.82 -13.70
CA THR A 60 9.99 -23.16 -12.71
C THR A 60 8.80 -23.93 -13.26
N ASP A 61 8.44 -23.73 -14.54
CA ASP A 61 7.32 -24.37 -15.24
C ASP A 61 7.66 -25.73 -15.87
N LEU A 62 8.86 -26.27 -15.62
CA LEU A 62 9.31 -27.56 -16.14
C LEU A 62 9.53 -28.55 -14.99
N PRO A 63 8.85 -29.71 -14.98
CA PRO A 63 9.04 -30.71 -13.92
C PRO A 63 10.42 -31.39 -13.95
N ALA A 64 11.15 -31.26 -15.06
CA ALA A 64 12.45 -31.87 -15.24
C ALA A 64 13.40 -31.58 -14.06
N PRO A 65 14.15 -32.60 -13.60
CA PRO A 65 14.33 -33.93 -14.19
C PRO A 65 13.23 -34.95 -13.84
N LEU A 66 12.18 -34.56 -13.10
CA LEU A 66 11.01 -35.42 -12.89
C LEU A 66 10.17 -35.50 -14.17
N SER A 67 9.43 -36.60 -14.33
CA SER A 67 8.51 -36.76 -15.46
C SER A 67 7.23 -35.92 -15.32
N THR A 68 6.85 -35.54 -14.09
CA THR A 68 5.70 -34.70 -13.77
C THR A 68 5.97 -33.86 -12.52
N HIS A 69 5.22 -32.78 -12.34
CA HIS A 69 5.22 -32.03 -11.08
C HIS A 69 4.58 -32.87 -9.97
N VAL A 70 5.13 -32.81 -8.76
CA VAL A 70 4.70 -33.61 -7.60
C VAL A 70 4.60 -32.69 -6.39
N ALA A 71 3.37 -32.32 -6.00
CA ALA A 71 3.13 -31.41 -4.90
C ALA A 71 3.84 -31.85 -3.60
N GLY A 72 4.49 -30.92 -2.92
CA GLY A 72 5.25 -31.14 -1.69
C GLY A 72 6.67 -31.68 -1.88
N MET A 73 7.09 -32.02 -3.11
CA MET A 73 8.47 -32.42 -3.39
C MET A 73 9.44 -31.26 -3.09
N MET A 74 10.52 -31.51 -2.34
CA MET A 74 11.55 -30.49 -2.05
C MET A 74 12.93 -30.91 -2.55
N VAL A 75 13.65 -29.98 -3.17
CA VAL A 75 15.00 -30.19 -3.72
C VAL A 75 15.87 -28.96 -3.47
N PHE A 76 17.19 -29.13 -3.53
CA PHE A 76 18.13 -28.01 -3.59
C PHE A 76 18.58 -27.82 -5.04
N ASN A 77 18.22 -26.69 -5.65
CA ASN A 77 18.68 -26.32 -6.98
C ASN A 77 20.17 -25.93 -6.94
N THR A 78 20.98 -26.56 -7.79
CA THR A 78 22.43 -26.35 -7.82
C THR A 78 22.91 -25.34 -8.85
N THR A 79 22.07 -24.97 -9.82
CA THR A 79 22.50 -24.20 -10.98
C THR A 79 21.49 -23.11 -11.29
N PRO A 80 21.90 -21.83 -11.37
CA PRO A 80 21.01 -20.79 -11.85
C PRO A 80 20.80 -20.99 -13.36
N LYS A 81 19.54 -21.01 -13.80
CA LYS A 81 19.16 -21.16 -15.21
C LYS A 81 17.77 -20.57 -15.42
N ASN A 82 17.58 -19.77 -16.46
CA ASN A 82 16.32 -19.06 -16.72
C ASN A 82 15.83 -18.30 -15.47
N ASP A 83 14.66 -18.68 -14.93
CA ASP A 83 14.02 -18.10 -13.75
C ASP A 83 14.34 -18.83 -12.43
N VAL A 84 15.12 -19.91 -12.46
CA VAL A 84 15.60 -20.59 -11.25
C VAL A 84 16.97 -20.10 -10.82
N VAL A 85 17.17 -19.98 -9.50
CA VAL A 85 18.43 -19.61 -8.85
C VAL A 85 18.90 -20.74 -7.94
N VAL A 86 20.13 -20.69 -7.45
CA VAL A 86 20.61 -21.66 -6.45
C VAL A 86 19.81 -21.48 -5.16
N GLY A 87 19.19 -22.55 -4.65
CA GLY A 87 18.33 -22.46 -3.46
C GLY A 87 17.44 -23.68 -3.26
N ILE A 88 16.71 -23.70 -2.15
CA ILE A 88 15.71 -24.74 -1.87
C ILE A 88 14.45 -24.41 -2.67
N TYR A 89 13.90 -25.39 -3.38
CA TYR A 89 12.61 -25.31 -4.06
C TYR A 89 11.67 -26.36 -3.52
N TYR A 90 10.39 -26.02 -3.40
CA TYR A 90 9.32 -27.01 -3.29
C TYR A 90 8.48 -26.98 -4.56
N ASN A 91 7.84 -28.10 -4.87
CA ASN A 91 6.89 -28.19 -5.96
C ASN A 91 5.46 -27.99 -5.44
N ASP A 92 4.67 -27.13 -6.06
CA ASP A 92 3.27 -26.89 -5.66
C ASP A 92 2.26 -27.82 -6.36
N GLY A 93 2.75 -28.75 -7.18
CA GLY A 93 1.96 -29.63 -8.04
C GLY A 93 1.85 -29.14 -9.48
N SER A 94 2.20 -27.89 -9.77
CA SER A 94 2.16 -27.29 -11.10
C SER A 94 3.47 -26.59 -11.52
N LYS A 95 4.31 -26.18 -10.56
CA LYS A 95 5.60 -25.52 -10.80
C LYS A 95 6.55 -25.69 -9.61
N TRP A 96 7.81 -25.35 -9.81
CA TRP A 96 8.80 -25.17 -8.75
C TRP A 96 8.69 -23.77 -8.14
N VAL A 97 8.59 -23.70 -6.82
CA VAL A 97 8.53 -22.45 -6.05
C VAL A 97 9.77 -22.36 -5.19
N LEU A 98 10.50 -21.25 -5.31
CA LEU A 98 11.67 -20.98 -4.46
C LEU A 98 11.21 -20.83 -3.01
N ALA A 99 11.77 -21.64 -2.11
CA ALA A 99 11.55 -21.56 -0.68
C ALA A 99 12.47 -20.49 -0.06
N SER A 100 12.33 -19.24 -0.48
CA SER A 100 12.97 -18.10 0.18
C SER A 100 12.02 -17.51 1.22
N GLY A 101 12.46 -17.44 2.48
CA GLY A 101 11.77 -16.63 3.48
C GLY A 101 11.65 -15.19 2.99
N SER A 102 10.49 -14.57 3.18
CA SER A 102 10.17 -13.20 2.75
C SER A 102 11.37 -12.28 2.92
N ALA A 103 11.89 -11.79 1.78
CA ALA A 103 12.82 -10.68 1.79
C ALA A 103 12.17 -9.49 2.51
N ASP A 104 12.98 -8.69 3.20
CA ASP A 104 12.56 -7.36 3.68
C ASP A 104 11.95 -6.61 2.48
N ALA A 105 10.63 -6.45 2.47
CA ALA A 105 9.92 -5.97 1.29
C ALA A 105 10.04 -4.46 1.23
N ASN A 106 10.68 -3.94 0.18
CA ASN A 106 10.62 -2.51 -0.09
C ASN A 106 9.17 -2.11 -0.41
N ALA A 107 8.80 -0.85 -0.19
CA ALA A 107 7.44 -0.36 -0.45
C ALA A 107 6.96 -0.59 -1.91
N SER A 108 7.89 -0.68 -2.87
CA SER A 108 7.60 -1.02 -4.27
C SER A 108 7.23 -2.48 -4.51
N GLN A 109 7.48 -3.36 -3.53
CA GLN A 109 7.24 -4.80 -3.57
C GLN A 109 6.04 -5.23 -2.72
N VAL A 110 5.41 -4.27 -2.03
CA VAL A 110 4.20 -4.50 -1.24
C VAL A 110 3.02 -4.08 -2.10
N ASP A 111 2.21 -5.06 -2.49
CA ASP A 111 0.95 -4.85 -3.20
C ASP A 111 0.04 -3.91 -2.38
N TYR A 112 -0.66 -3.02 -3.06
CA TYR A 112 -1.58 -2.08 -2.45
C TYR A 112 -2.99 -2.26 -3.02
N ASP A 113 -3.95 -2.52 -2.12
CA ASP A 113 -5.37 -2.54 -2.45
C ASP A 113 -5.94 -1.12 -2.45
N ASN A 114 -6.34 -0.65 -3.63
CA ASN A 114 -6.83 0.69 -3.86
C ASN A 114 -8.36 0.78 -4.01
N GLU A 115 -9.11 -0.32 -3.80
CA GLU A 115 -10.56 -0.36 -4.05
C GLU A 115 -11.33 0.69 -3.23
N ALA A 116 -10.88 0.97 -1.99
CA ALA A 116 -11.54 1.92 -1.09
C ALA A 116 -10.97 3.34 -1.13
N SER A 117 -9.70 3.53 -1.53
CA SER A 117 -9.01 4.82 -1.38
C SER A 117 -9.25 5.78 -2.54
N GLY A 118 -9.60 5.26 -3.72
CA GLY A 118 -9.70 6.06 -4.95
C GLY A 118 -8.35 6.50 -5.51
N LEU A 119 -7.23 6.02 -4.95
CA LEU A 119 -5.91 6.13 -5.57
C LEU A 119 -5.85 5.19 -6.78
N GLN A 120 -5.05 5.53 -7.79
CA GLN A 120 -4.85 4.67 -8.98
C GLN A 120 -3.63 3.76 -8.85
N SER A 121 -2.93 3.88 -7.73
CA SER A 121 -1.68 3.20 -7.41
C SER A 121 -1.86 1.71 -7.14
N ASN A 122 -0.89 0.86 -7.52
CA ASN A 122 -0.92 -0.60 -7.33
C ASN A 122 0.12 -1.10 -6.31
N SER A 123 1.03 -0.22 -5.86
CA SER A 123 1.97 -0.50 -4.77
C SER A 123 1.94 0.59 -3.71
N VAL A 124 2.47 0.27 -2.52
CA VAL A 124 2.57 1.25 -1.43
C VAL A 124 3.43 2.45 -1.84
N GLN A 125 4.52 2.23 -2.58
CA GLN A 125 5.38 3.31 -3.09
C GLN A 125 4.58 4.27 -3.99
N GLU A 126 3.89 3.73 -5.00
CA GLU A 126 3.07 4.54 -5.92
C GLU A 126 2.00 5.33 -5.17
N ALA A 127 1.36 4.70 -4.17
CA ALA A 127 0.33 5.36 -3.37
C ALA A 127 0.87 6.56 -2.59
N ILE A 128 2.08 6.43 -2.02
CA ILE A 128 2.75 7.53 -1.32
C ILE A 128 3.09 8.67 -2.29
N ASP A 129 3.61 8.34 -3.47
CA ASP A 129 3.99 9.35 -4.48
C ASP A 129 2.76 10.07 -5.05
N GLU A 130 1.65 9.35 -5.26
CA GLU A 130 0.37 9.92 -5.68
C GLU A 130 -0.18 10.89 -4.61
N LEU A 131 -0.16 10.50 -3.33
CA LEU A 131 -0.58 11.36 -2.23
C LEU A 131 0.29 12.60 -2.10
N TRP A 132 1.61 12.45 -2.24
CA TRP A 132 2.55 13.57 -2.24
C TRP A 132 2.22 14.57 -3.33
N SER A 133 1.96 14.10 -4.56
CA SER A 133 1.57 14.96 -5.68
C SER A 133 0.25 15.69 -5.41
N LYS A 134 -0.77 15.01 -4.86
CA LYS A 134 -2.06 15.63 -4.52
C LYS A 134 -1.91 16.70 -3.44
N LEU A 135 -1.12 16.43 -2.41
CA LEU A 135 -0.85 17.39 -1.34
C LEU A 135 -0.05 18.61 -1.85
N ASP A 136 0.87 18.41 -2.78
CA ASP A 136 1.66 19.49 -3.38
C ASP A 136 0.78 20.45 -4.22
N VAL A 137 -0.24 19.92 -4.91
CA VAL A 137 -1.24 20.71 -5.67
C VAL A 137 -2.21 21.46 -4.77
N GLU A 138 -2.46 20.97 -3.56
CA GLU A 138 -3.28 21.67 -2.53
C GLU A 138 -2.52 22.75 -1.76
N LYS A 139 -1.23 23.01 -2.05
CA LYS A 139 -0.53 24.16 -1.46
C LYS A 139 -1.29 25.45 -1.77
N THR A 140 -1.69 26.14 -0.70
CA THR A 140 -2.35 27.44 -0.73
C THR A 140 -1.50 28.46 -1.48
N ASN A 141 -1.88 28.77 -2.73
CA ASN A 141 -1.16 29.70 -3.58
C ASN A 141 -1.50 31.15 -3.21
N ILE A 142 -0.48 32.03 -3.23
CA ILE A 142 -0.64 33.48 -3.16
C ILE A 142 -0.44 34.03 -4.56
N VAL A 143 -1.46 34.70 -5.10
CA VAL A 143 -1.43 35.32 -6.42
C VAL A 143 -1.29 36.82 -6.27
N GLU A 144 -0.35 37.41 -6.99
CA GLU A 144 -0.24 38.86 -7.19
C GLU A 144 -0.62 39.18 -8.63
N THR A 145 -1.54 40.14 -8.84
CA THR A 145 -2.03 40.47 -10.18
C THR A 145 -2.34 41.96 -10.32
N GLY A 146 -1.83 42.57 -11.39
CA GLY A 146 -2.16 43.94 -11.82
C GLY A 146 -3.21 44.00 -12.94
N VAL A 147 -3.82 42.87 -13.28
CA VAL A 147 -4.83 42.74 -14.34
C VAL A 147 -5.97 41.83 -13.87
N ASP A 148 -7.07 41.81 -14.61
CA ASP A 148 -8.21 40.93 -14.36
C ASP A 148 -7.76 39.46 -14.22
N TYR A 149 -8.27 38.77 -13.20
CA TYR A 149 -7.85 37.42 -12.84
C TYR A 149 -9.03 36.54 -12.45
N THR A 150 -9.01 35.29 -12.88
CA THR A 150 -10.01 34.29 -12.48
C THR A 150 -9.41 33.35 -11.44
N ALA A 151 -9.98 33.34 -10.23
CA ALA A 151 -9.50 32.57 -9.10
C ALA A 151 -9.57 31.06 -9.37
N LYS A 152 -8.49 30.36 -9.04
CA LYS A 152 -8.32 28.92 -9.20
C LYS A 152 -8.56 28.19 -7.88
N MET A 153 -8.79 26.88 -7.96
CA MET A 153 -9.08 26.06 -6.78
C MET A 153 -7.92 25.98 -5.78
N ASN A 154 -6.68 26.15 -6.22
CA ASN A 154 -5.49 26.16 -5.36
C ASN A 154 -5.12 27.56 -4.83
N ASP A 155 -5.73 28.64 -5.36
CA ASP A 155 -5.50 29.98 -4.82
C ASP A 155 -6.10 30.10 -3.42
N ALA A 156 -5.37 30.73 -2.51
CA ALA A 156 -5.84 31.01 -1.16
C ALA A 156 -5.91 32.51 -0.91
N VAL A 157 -4.90 33.25 -1.38
CA VAL A 157 -4.82 34.70 -1.28
C VAL A 157 -4.62 35.28 -2.68
N ILE A 158 -5.38 36.31 -3.01
CA ILE A 158 -5.28 37.05 -4.26
C ILE A 158 -5.07 38.53 -3.91
N LEU A 159 -3.91 39.04 -4.28
CA LEU A 159 -3.45 40.40 -4.07
C LEU A 159 -3.62 41.15 -5.40
N GLY A 160 -4.63 42.01 -5.46
CA GLY A 160 -4.90 42.84 -6.63
C GLY A 160 -4.14 44.17 -6.52
N ASP A 161 -3.28 44.45 -7.49
CA ASP A 161 -2.58 45.73 -7.66
C ASP A 161 -3.34 46.60 -8.66
N ALA A 162 -4.15 47.53 -8.15
CA ALA A 162 -4.91 48.47 -8.96
C ALA A 162 -4.19 49.83 -9.12
N SER A 163 -2.85 49.87 -9.01
CA SER A 163 -2.06 51.10 -9.16
C SER A 163 -2.14 51.73 -10.55
N SER A 164 -2.31 50.90 -11.58
CA SER A 164 -2.28 51.31 -13.00
C SER A 164 -3.65 51.26 -13.70
N GLY A 165 -4.69 50.82 -13.00
CA GLY A 165 -6.01 50.58 -13.56
C GLY A 165 -6.85 49.71 -12.64
N HIS A 166 -8.13 49.53 -12.98
CA HIS A 166 -9.02 48.68 -12.18
C HIS A 166 -8.66 47.21 -12.40
N VAL A 167 -8.77 46.40 -11.35
CA VAL A 167 -8.54 44.95 -11.38
C VAL A 167 -9.81 44.23 -11.01
N THR A 168 -10.24 43.27 -11.83
CA THR A 168 -11.42 42.45 -11.57
C THR A 168 -11.02 41.02 -11.25
N ILE A 169 -11.33 40.58 -10.03
CA ILE A 169 -11.16 39.21 -9.57
C ILE A 169 -12.47 38.45 -9.73
N THR A 170 -12.45 37.41 -10.57
CA THR A 170 -13.61 36.54 -10.83
C THR A 170 -13.53 35.28 -9.97
N LEU A 171 -14.51 35.09 -9.10
CA LEU A 171 -14.65 33.88 -8.30
C LEU A 171 -15.21 32.73 -9.15
N PRO A 172 -14.73 31.49 -8.96
CA PRO A 172 -15.33 30.33 -9.60
C PRO A 172 -16.74 30.05 -9.06
N PRO A 173 -17.50 29.12 -9.68
CA PRO A 173 -18.78 28.68 -9.13
C PRO A 173 -18.65 28.25 -7.67
N ALA A 174 -19.55 28.72 -6.80
CA ALA A 174 -19.58 28.28 -5.41
C ALA A 174 -20.05 26.82 -5.28
N THR A 175 -20.86 26.35 -6.25
CA THR A 175 -21.36 24.98 -6.34
C THR A 175 -20.21 23.98 -6.45
N GLY A 176 -20.26 22.92 -5.64
CA GLY A 176 -19.21 21.90 -5.58
C GLY A 176 -17.98 22.30 -4.73
N ASN A 177 -17.89 23.57 -4.30
CA ASN A 177 -16.72 24.11 -3.61
C ASN A 177 -17.01 24.51 -2.15
N LYS A 178 -17.96 23.84 -1.48
CA LYS A 178 -18.36 24.17 -0.10
C LYS A 178 -17.16 24.15 0.84
N GLY A 179 -16.97 25.23 1.60
CA GLY A 179 -15.86 25.38 2.54
C GLY A 179 -14.59 25.98 1.94
N LYS A 180 -14.48 26.09 0.60
CA LYS A 180 -13.37 26.81 -0.03
C LYS A 180 -13.36 28.27 0.42
N LYS A 181 -12.17 28.78 0.74
CA LYS A 181 -11.94 30.17 1.14
C LYS A 181 -11.03 30.89 0.15
N TYR A 182 -11.30 32.18 -0.03
CA TYR A 182 -10.41 33.13 -0.70
C TYR A 182 -10.27 34.37 0.18
N THR A 183 -9.03 34.81 0.37
CA THR A 183 -8.73 36.16 0.84
C THR A 183 -8.42 37.00 -0.40
N ILE A 184 -9.20 38.04 -0.65
CA ILE A 184 -8.94 38.98 -1.74
C ILE A 184 -8.63 40.33 -1.11
N LYS A 185 -7.46 40.88 -1.44
CA LYS A 185 -6.98 42.14 -0.87
C LYS A 185 -6.44 43.04 -1.98
N LYS A 186 -6.71 44.33 -1.87
CA LYS A 186 -6.02 45.35 -2.66
C LYS A 186 -4.61 45.54 -2.07
N GLU A 187 -3.58 45.34 -2.88
CA GLU A 187 -2.17 45.40 -2.43
C GLU A 187 -1.44 46.58 -3.06
N ASP A 188 -2.06 47.76 -2.97
CA ASP A 188 -1.48 49.01 -3.44
C ASP A 188 -2.05 50.21 -2.66
N THR A 189 -1.44 51.38 -2.86
CA THR A 189 -1.80 52.63 -2.17
C THR A 189 -2.64 53.59 -3.01
N ASN A 190 -3.00 53.23 -4.24
CA ASN A 190 -3.75 54.09 -5.15
C ASN A 190 -5.25 54.05 -4.82
N GLU A 191 -5.87 55.21 -4.58
CA GLU A 191 -7.30 55.31 -4.24
C GLU A 191 -8.22 55.53 -5.45
N ASP A 192 -7.67 55.78 -6.64
CA ASP A 192 -8.43 55.95 -7.89
C ASP A 192 -8.71 54.60 -8.58
N GLY A 193 -7.86 53.60 -8.33
CA GLY A 193 -7.96 52.24 -8.86
C GLY A 193 -8.72 51.29 -7.94
N TYR A 194 -9.71 50.60 -8.51
CA TYR A 194 -10.56 49.67 -7.76
C TYR A 194 -10.13 48.22 -7.94
N VAL A 195 -10.15 47.47 -6.85
CA VAL A 195 -10.21 45.99 -6.90
C VAL A 195 -11.68 45.59 -6.81
N ASN A 196 -12.20 45.05 -7.91
CA ASN A 196 -13.55 44.53 -8.04
C ASN A 196 -13.54 43.02 -7.83
N VAL A 197 -14.57 42.48 -7.20
CA VAL A 197 -14.77 41.04 -7.01
C VAL A 197 -16.12 40.66 -7.58
N ILE A 198 -16.11 39.74 -8.55
CA ILE A 198 -17.34 39.26 -9.20
C ILE A 198 -17.54 37.77 -8.96
N GLY A 199 -18.80 37.39 -8.79
CA GLY A 199 -19.20 36.01 -8.54
C GLY A 199 -20.63 35.94 -8.01
N ASN A 200 -21.11 34.72 -7.76
CA ASN A 200 -22.41 34.50 -7.13
C ASN A 200 -22.32 34.71 -5.60
N ILE A 201 -22.23 35.98 -5.18
CA ILE A 201 -22.01 36.38 -3.78
C ILE A 201 -23.34 36.73 -3.12
N ILE A 202 -23.59 36.23 -1.91
CA ILE A 202 -24.83 36.49 -1.17
C ILE A 202 -24.94 37.98 -0.80
N GLY A 203 -26.07 38.60 -1.14
CA GLY A 203 -26.39 39.96 -0.72
C GLY A 203 -25.66 41.05 -1.51
N VAL A 204 -24.88 40.68 -2.51
CA VAL A 204 -24.17 41.61 -3.40
C VAL A 204 -24.80 41.51 -4.79
N PRO A 205 -25.38 42.59 -5.34
CA PRO A 205 -25.82 42.62 -6.74
C PRO A 205 -24.62 42.38 -7.68
N ALA A 206 -24.85 41.78 -8.85
CA ALA A 206 -23.76 41.44 -9.77
C ALA A 206 -22.88 42.65 -10.09
N GLY A 207 -21.57 42.54 -9.84
CA GLY A 207 -20.59 43.60 -10.08
C GLY A 207 -20.35 44.60 -8.94
N ASN A 208 -21.02 44.46 -7.78
CA ASN A 208 -21.03 45.51 -6.75
C ASN A 208 -20.13 45.26 -5.52
N LEU A 209 -19.21 44.28 -5.54
CA LEU A 209 -18.19 44.17 -4.49
C LEU A 209 -16.90 44.81 -4.99
N TYR A 210 -16.53 45.95 -4.43
CA TYR A 210 -15.32 46.68 -4.82
C TYR A 210 -14.72 47.46 -3.66
N THR A 211 -13.43 47.75 -3.76
CA THR A 211 -12.72 48.64 -2.84
C THR A 211 -11.68 49.47 -3.57
N ALA A 212 -11.62 50.75 -3.19
CA ALA A 212 -10.54 51.67 -3.52
C ALA A 212 -9.61 51.92 -2.33
N LEU A 213 -10.00 51.50 -1.12
CA LEU A 213 -9.22 51.77 0.09
C LEU A 213 -7.92 50.93 0.10
N PRO A 214 -6.74 51.55 0.30
CA PRO A 214 -5.48 50.84 0.36
C PRO A 214 -5.49 49.68 1.36
N TYR A 215 -4.93 48.54 0.97
CA TYR A 215 -4.76 47.36 1.84
C TYR A 215 -6.04 46.76 2.43
N SER A 216 -7.21 47.13 1.88
CA SER A 216 -8.50 46.58 2.29
C SER A 216 -8.91 45.37 1.45
N GLY A 217 -9.86 44.58 1.95
CA GLY A 217 -10.28 43.36 1.29
C GLY A 217 -11.38 42.59 2.01
N TRP A 218 -11.54 41.34 1.59
CA TRP A 218 -12.53 40.42 2.15
C TRP A 218 -11.98 39.01 2.25
N ASP A 219 -12.46 38.32 3.28
CA ASP A 219 -12.43 36.86 3.30
C ASP A 219 -13.80 36.35 2.84
N LEU A 220 -13.77 35.48 1.84
CA LEU A 220 -14.95 34.83 1.30
C LEU A 220 -14.90 33.33 1.55
N VAL A 221 -16.04 32.72 1.86
CA VAL A 221 -16.20 31.26 1.96
C VAL A 221 -17.39 30.81 1.13
N SER A 222 -17.23 29.72 0.36
CA SER A 222 -18.37 29.12 -0.35
C SER A 222 -19.24 28.31 0.62
N ASP A 223 -20.56 28.50 0.56
CA ASP A 223 -21.52 27.66 1.29
C ASP A 223 -22.01 26.43 0.48
N GLY A 224 -21.47 26.25 -0.73
CA GLY A 224 -21.86 25.18 -1.66
C GLY A 224 -22.93 25.60 -2.68
N ALA A 225 -23.46 26.83 -2.59
CA ALA A 225 -24.35 27.41 -3.61
C ALA A 225 -23.94 28.84 -3.97
N ARG A 226 -23.47 29.62 -2.99
CA ARG A 226 -23.04 31.01 -3.14
C ARG A 226 -21.81 31.31 -2.28
N TRP A 227 -21.12 32.39 -2.59
CA TRP A 227 -20.02 32.94 -1.80
C TRP A 227 -20.55 33.81 -0.67
N ARG A 228 -20.01 33.64 0.54
CA ARG A 228 -20.31 34.45 1.72
C ARG A 228 -19.11 35.30 2.09
N ILE A 229 -19.32 36.59 2.28
CA ILE A 229 -18.35 37.46 2.93
C ILE A 229 -18.40 37.14 4.43
N ILE A 230 -17.29 36.66 4.98
CA ILE A 230 -17.17 36.33 6.42
C ILE A 230 -16.35 37.36 7.18
N ASN A 231 -15.57 38.15 6.46
CA ASN A 231 -14.78 39.23 7.02
C ASN A 231 -14.60 40.34 5.98
N LYS A 232 -14.51 41.57 6.47
CA LYS A 232 -14.08 42.74 5.71
C LYS A 232 -13.03 43.44 6.55
N PHE A 233 -11.90 43.76 5.94
CA PHE A 233 -10.77 44.40 6.60
C PHE A 233 -10.23 45.55 5.76
#